data_AF-A0A1Z4MUS6-F1
#
_entry.id   AF-A0A1Z4MUS6-F1
#
_cell.length_a   1.000
_cell.length_b   1.000
_cell.length_c   1.000
_cell.angle_alpha   90.00
_cell.angle_beta   90.00
_cell.angle_gamma   90.00
#
_symmetry.space_group_name_H-M   'P 1'
#
loop_
_entity.id
_entity.type
_entity.pdbx_description
1 polymer ?
#
loop_
_entity_poly.entity_id
_entity_poly.type
_entity_poly.pdbx_seq_one_letter_code
_entity_poly.pdbx_strand_id
1 'polypeptide(L)'
;MLSMEDFITAVFCCVDDLLKEVTNGKPMRSRGFQASLSDSEVITMEIVAEFQGIDTDKGIWQYFRRHWFSMFPQMKSRSTFVHFALA
;
A
#
# COMPACT_ATOMS: atom_id res chain seq x y z
N MET A 1 -5.82 4.73 23.31
CA MET A 1 -4.74 5.33 22.50
C MET A 1 -4.70 4.53 21.21
N LEU A 2 -4.78 5.17 20.04
CA LEU A 2 -4.75 4.44 18.76
C LEU A 2 -3.42 3.72 18.60
N SER A 3 -3.46 2.43 18.26
CA SER A 3 -2.26 1.66 17.93
C SER A 3 -1.83 1.90 16.47
N MET A 4 -0.61 1.48 16.13
CA MET A 4 -0.15 1.52 14.74
C MET A 4 -1.01 0.64 13.84
N GLU A 5 -1.50 -0.49 14.34
CA GLU A 5 -2.41 -1.38 13.62
C GLU A 5 -3.75 -0.70 13.32
N ASP A 6 -4.31 0.02 14.31
CA ASP A 6 -5.54 0.79 14.13
C ASP A 6 -5.35 1.91 13.11
N PHE A 7 -4.19 2.58 13.14
CA PHE A 7 -3.85 3.62 12.19
C PHE A 7 -3.74 3.07 10.76
N ILE A 8 -2.99 1.98 10.56
CA ILE A 8 -2.85 1.32 9.25
C ILE A 8 -4.22 0.89 8.72
N THR A 9 -5.05 0.31 9.58
CA THR A 9 -6.40 -0.13 9.21
C THR A 9 -7.29 1.06 8.81
N ALA A 10 -7.26 2.15 9.57
CA ALA A 10 -8.01 3.36 9.25
C ALA A 10 -7.58 3.97 7.91
N VAL A 11 -6.28 4.08 7.66
CA VAL A 11 -5.74 4.57 6.38
C VAL A 11 -6.19 3.64 5.24
N PHE A 12 -6.10 2.33 5.42
CA PHE A 12 -6.53 1.37 4.40
C PHE A 12 -8.00 1.54 4.04
N CYS A 13 -8.90 1.60 5.03
CA CYS A 13 -10.32 1.81 4.78
C CYS A 13 -10.59 3.13 4.04
N CYS A 14 -9.99 4.23 4.50
CA CYS A 14 -10.15 5.52 3.83
C CYS A 14 -9.66 5.49 2.37
N VAL A 15 -8.50 4.91 2.12
CA VAL A 15 -7.93 4.80 0.76
C VAL A 15 -8.81 3.92 -0.12
N ASP A 16 -9.22 2.76 0.38
CA ASP A 16 -10.00 1.79 -0.39
C ASP A 16 -11.39 2.36 -0.79
N ASP A 17 -12.04 3.06 0.13
CA ASP A 17 -13.32 3.73 -0.14
C ASP A 17 -13.15 4.88 -1.14
N LEU A 18 -12.16 5.76 -0.94
CA LEU A 18 -11.88 6.87 -1.85
C LEU A 18 -11.50 6.39 -3.25
N LEU A 19 -10.69 5.32 -3.36
CA LEU A 19 -10.34 4.75 -4.64
C LEU A 19 -11.56 4.21 -5.38
N LYS A 20 -12.45 3.50 -4.69
CA LYS A 20 -13.71 3.02 -5.30
C LYS A 20 -14.58 4.18 -5.77
N GLU A 21 -14.68 5.25 -5.01
CA GLU A 21 -15.44 6.45 -5.37
C GLU A 21 -14.85 7.11 -6.63
N VAL A 22 -13.54 7.38 -6.64
CA VAL A 22 -12.86 8.08 -7.73
C VAL A 22 -12.85 7.25 -9.01
N THR A 23 -12.67 5.93 -8.91
CA THR A 23 -12.62 5.05 -10.09
C THR A 23 -13.98 4.55 -10.52
N ASN A 24 -15.06 4.86 -9.79
CA ASN A 24 -16.37 4.22 -9.94
C ASN A 24 -16.28 2.68 -9.90
N GLY A 25 -15.45 2.17 -8.99
CA GLY A 25 -15.18 0.74 -8.82
C GLY A 25 -14.39 0.08 -9.96
N LYS A 26 -13.85 0.86 -10.90
CA LYS A 26 -13.02 0.33 -12.00
C LYS A 26 -11.57 0.17 -11.54
N PRO A 27 -10.86 -0.87 -11.99
CA PRO A 27 -9.44 -1.00 -11.69
C PRO A 27 -8.66 0.18 -12.32
N MET A 28 -7.77 0.82 -11.55
CA MET A 28 -6.92 1.91 -12.08
C MET A 28 -5.95 1.37 -13.12
N ARG A 29 -5.41 0.16 -12.89
CA ARG A 29 -4.52 -0.54 -13.81
C ARG A 29 -5.33 -1.48 -14.70
N SER A 30 -5.44 -1.15 -15.98
CA SER A 30 -6.13 -1.98 -16.99
C SER A 30 -5.18 -2.79 -17.88
N ARG A 31 -3.86 -2.57 -17.78
CA ARG A 31 -2.83 -3.21 -18.63
C ARG A 31 -1.53 -3.46 -17.85
N GLY A 32 -0.80 -4.51 -18.23
CA GLY A 32 0.51 -4.87 -17.65
C GLY A 32 0.49 -6.14 -16.80
N PHE A 33 1.64 -6.48 -16.21
CA PHE A 33 1.75 -7.60 -15.26
C PHE A 33 0.86 -7.32 -14.04
N GLN A 34 0.11 -8.32 -13.60
CA GLN A 34 -0.76 -8.17 -12.43
C GLN A 34 0.11 -7.92 -11.19
N ALA A 35 -0.02 -6.72 -10.61
CA ALA A 35 0.65 -6.41 -9.36
C ALA A 35 0.13 -7.37 -8.28
N SER A 36 1.03 -7.84 -7.43
CA SER A 36 0.68 -8.71 -6.31
C SER A 36 -0.07 -7.98 -5.21
N LEU A 37 -0.03 -6.64 -5.20
CA LEU A 37 -0.77 -5.79 -4.28
C LEU A 37 -1.82 -5.01 -5.07
N SER A 38 -2.95 -4.77 -4.44
CA SER A 38 -3.97 -3.83 -4.90
C SER A 38 -3.47 -2.39 -4.81
N ASP A 39 -4.06 -1.50 -5.61
CA ASP A 39 -3.74 -0.07 -5.56
C ASP A 39 -3.99 0.51 -4.15
N SER A 40 -5.03 0.06 -3.45
CA SER A 40 -5.34 0.45 -2.07
C SER A 40 -4.23 0.05 -1.09
N GLU A 41 -3.70 -1.18 -1.20
CA GLU A 41 -2.60 -1.64 -0.35
C GLU A 41 -1.33 -0.82 -0.59
N VAL A 42 -0.98 -0.54 -1.85
CA VAL A 42 0.22 0.23 -2.18
C VAL A 42 0.13 1.65 -1.64
N ILE A 43 -0.98 2.35 -1.90
CA ILE A 43 -1.17 3.73 -1.40
C ILE A 43 -1.18 3.77 0.13
N THR A 44 -1.78 2.78 0.79
CA THR A 44 -1.74 2.67 2.25
C THR A 44 -0.31 2.55 2.76
N MET A 45 0.50 1.70 2.12
CA MET A 45 1.90 1.50 2.50
C MET A 45 2.73 2.77 2.32
N GLU A 46 2.51 3.53 1.24
CA GLU A 46 3.17 4.82 0.99
C GLU A 46 2.82 5.86 2.06
N ILE A 47 1.53 6.06 2.37
CA ILE A 47 1.07 7.03 3.38
C ILE A 47 1.66 6.70 4.76
N VAL A 48 1.61 5.43 5.14
CA VAL A 48 2.12 4.96 6.43
C VAL A 48 3.65 5.06 6.50
N ALA A 49 4.35 4.79 5.40
CA ALA A 49 5.79 4.95 5.34
C ALA A 49 6.23 6.40 5.47
N GLU A 50 5.59 7.31 4.75
CA GLU A 50 5.83 8.76 4.85
C GLU A 50 5.59 9.24 6.29
N PHE A 51 4.50 8.80 6.92
CA PHE A 51 4.23 9.09 8.33
C PHE A 51 5.34 8.61 9.28
N GLN A 52 6.01 7.51 8.93
CA GLN A 52 7.13 6.94 9.69
C GLN A 52 8.50 7.52 9.27
N GLY A 53 8.56 8.42 8.30
CA GLY A 53 9.81 8.98 7.75
C GLY A 53 10.65 7.96 6.98
N ILE A 54 10.00 7.02 6.27
CA ILE A 54 10.66 5.98 5.48
C ILE A 54 10.60 6.37 4.00
N ASP A 55 11.66 7.02 3.52
CA ASP A 55 11.66 7.65 2.19
C ASP A 55 12.09 6.71 1.03
N THR A 56 12.30 5.42 1.30
CA THR A 56 12.80 4.49 0.27
C THR A 56 11.91 3.27 0.12
N ASP A 57 11.58 2.89 -1.11
CA ASP A 57 10.83 1.66 -1.45
C ASP A 57 11.35 0.41 -0.72
N LYS A 58 12.68 0.33 -0.56
CA LYS A 58 13.33 -0.77 0.16
C LYS A 58 12.98 -0.72 1.66
N GLY A 59 13.02 0.46 2.25
CA GLY A 59 12.63 0.69 3.64
C GLY A 59 11.16 0.35 3.85
N ILE A 60 10.26 0.82 2.97
CA ILE A 60 8.83 0.54 3.04
C ILE A 60 8.59 -0.98 3.03
N TRP A 61 9.13 -1.65 2.01
CA TRP A 61 8.98 -3.10 1.89
C TRP A 61 9.56 -3.87 3.09
N GLN A 62 10.71 -3.46 3.62
CA GLN A 62 11.32 -4.10 4.79
C GLN A 62 10.48 -3.90 6.05
N TYR A 63 9.96 -2.70 6.26
CA TYR A 63 9.12 -2.36 7.40
C TYR A 63 7.84 -3.19 7.40
N PHE A 64 7.08 -3.14 6.30
CA PHE A 64 5.83 -3.89 6.19
C PHE A 64 6.03 -5.40 6.22
N ARG A 65 7.07 -5.92 5.56
CA ARG A 65 7.37 -7.35 5.62
C ARG A 65 7.74 -7.83 7.03
N ARG A 66 8.38 -6.98 7.84
CA ARG A 66 8.80 -7.35 9.20
C ARG A 66 7.67 -7.22 10.22
N HIS A 67 6.86 -6.17 10.10
CA HIS A 67 5.92 -5.77 11.14
C HIS A 67 4.46 -6.07 10.81
N TRP A 68 4.09 -6.07 9.53
CA TRP A 68 2.68 -6.05 9.10
C TRP A 68 2.38 -7.06 7.98
N PHE A 69 3.22 -8.09 7.82
CA PHE A 69 3.04 -9.08 6.75
C PHE A 69 1.71 -9.84 6.84
N SER A 70 1.18 -10.03 8.05
CA SER A 70 -0.14 -10.63 8.27
C SER A 70 -1.28 -9.82 7.66
N MET A 71 -1.15 -8.49 7.63
CA MET A 71 -2.14 -7.58 7.02
C MET A 71 -2.00 -7.52 5.49
N PHE A 72 -0.78 -7.75 4.97
CA PHE A 72 -0.46 -7.63 3.54
C PHE A 72 0.19 -8.92 3.00
N PRO A 73 -0.52 -10.07 3.02
CA PRO A 73 0.08 -11.38 2.72
C PRO A 73 0.53 -11.54 1.26
N GLN A 74 0.04 -10.68 0.36
CA GLN A 74 0.40 -10.73 -1.05
C GLN A 74 1.72 -10.01 -1.39
N MET A 75 2.42 -9.47 -0.37
CA MET A 75 3.78 -8.90 -0.50
C MET A 75 4.84 -9.98 -0.79
N LYS A 76 4.89 -10.47 -2.02
CA LYS A 76 5.79 -11.58 -2.40
C LYS A 76 7.22 -11.12 -2.72
N SER A 77 7.41 -10.07 -3.52
CA SER A 77 8.73 -9.61 -3.96
C SER A 77 8.83 -8.08 -4.06
N ARG A 78 10.00 -7.53 -3.73
CA ARG A 78 10.31 -6.09 -3.82
C ARG A 78 10.07 -5.53 -5.23
N SER A 79 10.34 -6.33 -6.27
CA SER A 79 10.24 -5.89 -7.67
C SER A 79 8.83 -5.47 -8.07
N THR A 80 7.79 -5.89 -7.33
CA THR A 80 6.40 -5.54 -7.60
C THR A 80 5.96 -4.21 -6.98
N PHE A 81 6.77 -3.64 -6.07
CA PHE A 81 6.47 -2.38 -5.37
C PHE A 81 6.80 -1.13 -6.21
N VAL A 82 7.71 -1.25 -7.18
CA VAL A 82 8.44 -0.12 -7.84
C VAL A 82 7.58 0.72 -8.81
N HIS A 83 6.26 0.76 -8.69
CA HIS A 83 5.41 1.30 -9.77
C HIS A 83 4.71 2.64 -9.53
N PHE A 84 4.95 3.34 -8.41
CA PHE A 84 4.33 4.66 -8.16
C PHE A 84 5.31 5.82 -7.90
N ALA A 85 6.61 5.59 -7.75
CA ALA A 85 7.58 6.66 -7.43
C ALA A 85 7.97 7.59 -8.61
N LEU A 86 7.43 7.40 -9.82
CA LEU A 86 7.68 8.30 -10.96
C LEU A 86 6.43 8.45 -11.82
N ALA A 87 5.61 9.46 -11.48
CA ALA A 87 4.72 10.14 -12.41
C ALA A 87 4.84 11.65 -12.16
#